data_AF-A0A0R2M4J2-F1
#
_entry.id   AF-A0A0R2M4J2-F1
#
_cell.length_a   1.000
_cell.length_b   1.000
_cell.length_c   1.000
_cell.angle_alpha   90.00
_cell.angle_beta   90.00
_cell.angle_gamma   90.00
#
_symmetry.space_group_name_H-M   'P 1'
#
loop_
_entity.id
_entity.type
_entity.pdbx_description
1 polymer ?
#
loop_
_entity_poly.entity_id
_entity_poly.type
_entity_poly.pdbx_seq_one_letter_code
_entity_poly.pdbx_strand_id
1 'polypeptide(L)'
;MLITVLILLVLLLALALWLGYRNLQHPYLQPVKSLGIKDQLQLQHRARQQLTQQSPKLRALFGFTQLAWIVGLVLILISTVQLETKLTLLIFPTGTAITSTILLISGGLLLLIPALMWPSQSYHYWARHTDSHPEFQLSTAKEFKRYRRQSIGSIIFLDLFILIAWVSRAISTSTAPILVIEYLVIIAIAAIPITALITFLIQFPYLYQTRYVTAKPGQSAKFWTLNYRANRELLKQQPKLKKSLLSVTIARSVAYIFTLMAIWTLYTNIIAPSFATDSSAVFPAAVFALITLIILETIGALWPTKRYHYLQQLKTDALPFTVHDNERFKQFHYHLYYLNLCAGIAWVTLWIAIVGSYYYFG
;
A
#
# COMPACT_ATOMS: atom_id res chain seq x y z
N MET A 1 -7.85 32.50 9.76
CA MET A 1 -8.27 31.08 9.84
C MET A 1 -8.93 30.64 8.54
N LEU A 2 -10.13 31.12 8.21
CA LEU A 2 -10.86 30.74 6.99
C LEU A 2 -10.08 31.02 5.69
N ILE A 3 -9.43 32.19 5.60
CA ILE A 3 -8.65 32.62 4.42
C ILE A 3 -7.44 31.70 4.16
N THR A 4 -6.70 31.33 5.21
CA THR A 4 -5.52 30.46 5.10
C THR A 4 -5.90 29.03 4.72
N VAL A 5 -7.02 28.52 5.27
CA VAL A 5 -7.60 27.22 4.89
C VAL A 5 -8.05 27.24 3.43
N LEU A 6 -8.73 28.30 2.99
CA LEU A 6 -9.14 28.49 1.59
C LEU A 6 -7.95 28.52 0.64
N ILE A 7 -6.87 29.22 0.98
CA ILE A 7 -5.64 29.27 0.17
C ILE A 7 -5.02 27.87 0.05
N LEU A 8 -4.90 27.13 1.16
CA LEU A 8 -4.39 25.76 1.15
C LEU A 8 -5.29 24.82 0.32
N LEU A 9 -6.61 24.97 0.44
CA LEU A 9 -7.57 24.18 -0.35
C LEU A 9 -7.44 24.47 -1.84
N VAL A 10 -7.34 25.73 -2.23
CA VAL A 10 -7.12 26.14 -3.63
C VAL A 10 -5.79 25.61 -4.16
N LEU A 11 -4.71 25.70 -3.38
CA LEU A 11 -3.40 25.15 -3.75
C LEU A 11 -3.43 23.63 -3.91
N LEU A 12 -4.12 22.93 -3.01
CA LEU A 12 -4.28 21.48 -3.06
C LEU A 12 -5.10 21.05 -4.27
N LEU A 13 -6.17 21.79 -4.59
CA LEU A 13 -7.03 21.54 -5.75
C LEU A 13 -6.28 21.83 -7.06
N ALA A 14 -5.50 22.92 -7.12
CA ALA A 14 -4.64 23.25 -8.24
C ALA A 14 -3.54 22.18 -8.46
N LEU A 15 -2.90 21.72 -7.38
CA LEU A 15 -1.90 20.66 -7.42
C LEU A 15 -2.53 19.34 -7.91
N ALA A 16 -3.69 18.95 -7.37
CA ALA A 16 -4.40 17.74 -7.79
C ALA A 16 -4.81 17.79 -9.27
N LEU A 17 -5.33 18.94 -9.73
CA LEU A 17 -5.67 19.16 -11.14
C LEU A 17 -4.45 19.11 -12.05
N TRP A 18 -3.34 19.74 -11.64
CA TRP A 18 -2.09 19.74 -12.40
C TRP A 18 -1.47 18.34 -12.50
N LEU A 19 -1.45 17.59 -11.39
CA LEU A 19 -0.98 16.20 -11.37
C LEU A 19 -1.87 15.28 -12.21
N GLY A 20 -3.20 15.48 -12.15
CA GLY A 20 -4.16 14.80 -13.01
C GLY A 20 -3.92 15.09 -14.49
N TYR A 21 -3.74 16.36 -14.85
CA TYR A 21 -3.42 16.80 -16.20
C TYR A 21 -2.11 16.18 -16.71
N ARG A 22 -1.06 16.17 -15.90
CA ARG A 22 0.24 15.58 -16.26
C ARG A 22 0.12 14.07 -16.53
N ASN A 23 -0.74 13.36 -15.80
CA ASN A 23 -1.03 11.95 -16.06
C ASN A 23 -1.86 11.74 -17.33
N LEU A 24 -2.72 12.70 -17.70
CA LEU A 24 -3.48 12.68 -18.96
C LEU A 24 -2.59 12.93 -20.19
N GLN A 25 -1.47 13.64 -20.06
CA GLN A 25 -0.53 13.84 -21.17
C GLN A 25 0.21 12.57 -21.60
N HIS A 26 0.30 11.57 -20.72
CA HIS A 26 0.99 10.31 -21.00
C HIS A 26 0.11 9.11 -20.66
N PRO A 27 -1.08 8.97 -21.28
CA PRO A 27 -2.00 7.90 -20.93
C PRO A 27 -1.43 6.54 -21.36
N TYR A 28 -1.74 5.49 -20.61
CA TYR A 28 -1.37 4.13 -21.02
C TYR A 28 -2.25 3.57 -22.15
N LEU A 29 -3.43 4.19 -22.36
CA LEU A 29 -4.30 4.01 -23.52
C LEU A 29 -4.17 5.26 -24.39
N GLN A 30 -3.46 5.14 -25.52
CA GLN A 30 -3.25 6.23 -26.45
C GLN A 30 -4.37 6.19 -27.51
N PRO A 31 -5.05 7.32 -27.78
CA PRO A 31 -6.02 7.34 -28.85
C PRO A 31 -5.30 7.25 -30.20
N VAL A 32 -5.91 6.56 -31.17
CA VAL A 32 -5.33 6.38 -32.52
C VAL A 32 -5.22 7.72 -33.27
N LYS A 33 -6.08 8.68 -32.94
CA LYS A 33 -6.03 10.07 -33.40
C LYS A 33 -5.80 10.98 -32.21
N SER A 34 -5.09 12.10 -32.38
CA SER A 34 -4.94 13.09 -31.32
C SER A 34 -6.32 13.65 -30.92
N LEU A 35 -6.76 13.34 -29.70
CA LEU A 35 -8.03 13.79 -29.15
C LEU A 35 -7.80 14.96 -28.18
N GLY A 36 -8.77 15.87 -28.09
CA GLY A 36 -8.78 16.89 -27.05
C GLY A 36 -8.94 16.28 -25.65
N ILE A 37 -8.60 17.05 -24.60
CA ILE A 37 -8.58 16.57 -23.20
C ILE A 37 -9.94 15.98 -22.78
N LYS A 38 -11.06 16.59 -23.19
CA LYS A 38 -12.41 16.11 -22.86
C LYS A 38 -12.70 14.75 -23.49
N ASP A 39 -12.37 14.58 -24.77
CA ASP A 39 -12.62 13.33 -25.50
C ASP A 39 -11.69 12.22 -25.05
N GLN A 40 -10.47 12.58 -24.66
CA GLN A 40 -9.52 11.65 -24.04
C GLN A 40 -10.02 11.14 -22.68
N LEU A 41 -10.62 12.02 -21.85
CA LEU A 41 -11.26 11.62 -20.60
C LEU A 41 -12.46 10.70 -20.85
N GLN A 42 -13.29 11.01 -21.85
CA GLN A 42 -14.43 10.17 -22.22
C GLN A 42 -13.99 8.79 -22.73
N LEU A 43 -12.94 8.73 -23.57
CA LEU A 43 -12.39 7.48 -24.06
C LEU A 43 -11.88 6.62 -22.90
N GLN A 44 -11.13 7.21 -21.98
CA GLN A 44 -10.68 6.48 -20.79
C GLN A 44 -11.84 6.05 -19.90
N HIS A 45 -12.91 6.84 -19.80
CA HIS A 45 -14.09 6.49 -19.03
C HIS A 45 -14.84 5.30 -19.68
N ARG A 46 -15.08 5.36 -20.99
CA ARG A 46 -15.72 4.28 -21.76
C ARG A 46 -14.92 2.98 -21.71
N ALA A 47 -13.60 3.05 -21.91
CA ALA A 47 -12.72 1.90 -21.76
C ALA A 47 -12.83 1.30 -20.35
N ARG A 48 -12.77 2.12 -19.30
CA ARG A 48 -12.96 1.63 -17.92
C ARG A 48 -14.32 0.96 -17.72
N GLN A 49 -15.40 1.56 -18.21
CA GLN A 49 -16.74 1.00 -18.11
C GLN A 49 -16.82 -0.36 -18.80
N GLN A 50 -16.36 -0.47 -20.05
CA GLN A 50 -16.32 -1.72 -20.82
C GLN A 50 -15.53 -2.81 -20.08
N LEU A 51 -14.32 -2.48 -19.59
CA LEU A 51 -13.48 -3.42 -18.84
C LEU A 51 -14.18 -3.93 -17.56
N THR A 52 -14.86 -3.05 -16.82
CA THR A 52 -15.62 -3.44 -15.62
C THR A 52 -16.91 -4.21 -15.93
N GLN A 53 -17.50 -4.03 -17.11
CA GLN A 53 -18.67 -4.80 -17.54
C GLN A 53 -18.28 -6.20 -18.02
N GLN A 54 -17.16 -6.30 -18.76
CA GLN A 54 -16.69 -7.56 -19.34
C GLN A 54 -15.97 -8.48 -18.33
N SER A 55 -15.47 -7.93 -17.21
CA SER A 55 -14.79 -8.73 -16.18
C SER A 55 -15.32 -8.45 -14.76
N PRO A 56 -16.11 -9.36 -14.17
CA PRO A 56 -16.67 -9.16 -12.82
C PRO A 56 -15.60 -9.06 -11.74
N LYS A 57 -14.44 -9.72 -11.93
CA LYS A 57 -13.28 -9.62 -11.03
C LYS A 57 -12.66 -8.22 -11.06
N LEU A 58 -12.53 -7.62 -12.24
CA LEU A 58 -11.98 -6.25 -12.37
C LEU A 58 -12.99 -5.20 -11.90
N ARG A 59 -14.30 -5.45 -12.03
CA ARG A 59 -15.35 -4.60 -11.43
C ARG A 59 -15.22 -4.53 -9.91
N ALA A 60 -15.09 -5.68 -9.25
CA ALA A 60 -14.92 -5.74 -7.80
C ALA A 60 -13.63 -5.04 -7.36
N LEU A 61 -12.52 -5.28 -8.08
CA LEU A 61 -11.24 -4.62 -7.82
C LEU A 61 -11.33 -3.10 -8.01
N PHE A 62 -11.98 -2.63 -9.08
CA PHE A 62 -12.23 -1.21 -9.30
C PHE A 62 -13.00 -0.60 -8.13
N GLY A 63 -14.12 -1.23 -7.74
CA GLY A 63 -14.93 -0.79 -6.61
C GLY A 63 -14.11 -0.69 -5.32
N PHE A 64 -13.30 -1.70 -5.01
CA PHE A 64 -12.41 -1.68 -3.84
C PHE A 64 -11.39 -0.54 -3.91
N THR A 65 -10.77 -0.29 -5.07
CA THR A 65 -9.83 0.83 -5.21
C THR A 65 -10.52 2.20 -5.07
N GLN A 66 -11.74 2.37 -5.55
CA GLN A 66 -12.50 3.60 -5.37
C GLN A 66 -12.92 3.80 -3.91
N LEU A 67 -13.38 2.74 -3.24
CA LEU A 67 -13.70 2.78 -1.81
C LEU A 67 -12.46 3.15 -0.98
N ALA A 68 -11.30 2.56 -1.27
CA ALA A 68 -10.05 2.92 -0.61
C ALA A 68 -9.74 4.42 -0.76
N TRP A 69 -9.88 4.97 -1.98
CA TRP A 69 -9.66 6.38 -2.24
C TRP A 69 -10.62 7.29 -1.46
N ILE A 70 -11.92 6.97 -1.46
CA ILE A 70 -12.96 7.73 -0.74
C ILE A 70 -12.71 7.69 0.76
N VAL A 71 -12.47 6.49 1.32
CA VAL A 71 -12.16 6.33 2.74
C VAL A 71 -10.89 7.11 3.08
N GLY A 72 -9.86 7.05 2.22
CA GLY A 72 -8.63 7.81 2.40
C GLY A 72 -8.87 9.31 2.53
N LEU A 73 -9.66 9.90 1.63
CA LEU A 73 -10.06 11.31 1.72
C LEU A 73 -10.82 11.64 3.00
N VAL A 74 -11.77 10.79 3.39
CA VAL A 74 -12.56 10.98 4.62
C VAL A 74 -11.65 10.95 5.85
N LEU A 75 -10.67 10.05 5.93
CA LEU A 75 -9.73 10.00 7.06
C LEU A 75 -8.87 11.27 7.14
N ILE A 76 -8.37 11.77 6.00
CA ILE A 76 -7.60 13.04 5.95
C ILE A 76 -8.46 14.23 6.38
N LEU A 77 -9.73 14.26 5.96
CA LEU A 77 -10.67 15.32 6.36
C LEU A 77 -10.94 15.27 7.87
N ILE A 78 -11.24 14.10 8.43
CA ILE A 78 -11.44 13.93 9.87
C ILE A 78 -10.18 14.34 10.63
N SER A 79 -8.99 13.94 10.17
CA SER A 79 -7.71 14.35 10.73
C SER A 79 -7.58 15.88 10.79
N THR A 80 -7.86 16.57 9.70
CA THR A 80 -7.73 18.03 9.58
C THR A 80 -8.74 18.75 10.47
N VAL A 81 -9.98 18.25 10.53
CA VAL A 81 -11.02 18.79 11.42
C VAL A 81 -10.65 18.57 12.88
N GLN A 82 -10.11 17.41 13.24
CA GLN A 82 -9.63 17.15 14.61
C GLN A 82 -8.50 18.11 15.00
N LEU A 83 -7.57 18.39 14.08
CA LEU A 83 -6.51 19.37 14.30
C LEU A 83 -7.10 20.77 14.56
N GLU A 84 -7.96 21.28 13.69
CA GLU A 84 -8.52 22.64 13.81
C GLU A 84 -9.48 22.79 15.01
N THR A 85 -10.30 21.78 15.33
CA THR A 85 -11.25 21.83 16.46
C THR A 85 -10.60 21.76 17.84
N LYS A 86 -9.35 21.29 17.92
CA LYS A 86 -8.61 21.15 19.18
C LYS A 86 -7.44 22.14 19.31
N LEU A 87 -7.02 22.78 18.22
CA LEU A 87 -6.07 23.90 18.23
C LEU A 87 -6.63 25.16 18.93
N THR A 88 -7.94 25.32 19.01
CA THR A 88 -8.59 26.38 19.79
C THR A 88 -8.48 26.18 21.30
N LEU A 89 -8.12 24.97 21.75
CA LEU A 89 -7.80 24.70 23.15
C LEU A 89 -6.29 24.89 23.31
N LEU A 90 -5.88 25.78 24.23
CA LEU A 90 -4.49 26.20 24.47
C LEU A 90 -3.48 25.04 24.67
N ILE A 91 -3.97 23.82 24.94
CA ILE A 91 -3.21 22.60 25.12
C ILE A 91 -3.76 21.59 24.10
N PHE A 92 -3.01 21.32 23.05
CA PHE A 92 -3.37 20.30 22.08
C PHE A 92 -3.35 18.92 22.76
N PRO A 93 -4.49 18.22 22.93
CA PRO A 93 -4.52 17.00 23.70
C PRO A 93 -3.75 15.90 22.97
N THR A 94 -2.81 15.26 23.66
CA THR A 94 -1.90 14.24 23.13
C THR A 94 -2.62 13.11 22.39
N GLY A 95 -3.73 12.60 22.95
CA GLY A 95 -4.54 11.56 22.30
C GLY A 95 -5.18 12.03 21.00
N THR A 96 -5.57 13.30 20.89
CA THR A 96 -6.16 13.86 19.67
C THR A 96 -5.11 14.14 18.60
N ALA A 97 -3.90 14.51 19.00
CA ALA A 97 -2.74 14.61 18.11
C ALA A 97 -2.43 13.27 17.45
N ILE A 98 -2.35 12.21 18.25
CA ILE A 98 -2.00 10.88 17.78
C ILE A 98 -3.12 10.31 16.89
N THR A 99 -4.38 10.43 17.29
CA THR A 99 -5.52 9.97 16.46
C THR A 99 -5.63 10.73 15.14
N SER A 100 -5.53 12.07 15.16
CA SER A 100 -5.52 12.89 13.95
C SER A 100 -4.41 12.44 12.99
N THR A 101 -3.26 12.06 13.51
CA THR A 101 -2.15 11.59 12.69
C THR A 101 -2.35 10.19 12.15
N ILE A 102 -2.80 9.25 12.98
CA ILE A 102 -3.13 7.89 12.53
C ILE A 102 -4.10 7.97 11.35
N LEU A 103 -5.09 8.86 11.43
CA LEU A 103 -6.04 9.13 10.35
C LEU A 103 -5.37 9.75 9.12
N LEU A 104 -4.46 10.72 9.29
CA LEU A 104 -3.71 11.35 8.20
C LEU A 104 -2.89 10.32 7.40
N ILE A 105 -2.09 9.52 8.12
CA ILE A 105 -1.18 8.53 7.53
C ILE A 105 -1.97 7.40 6.88
N SER A 106 -2.97 6.87 7.57
CA SER A 106 -3.87 5.86 7.00
C SER A 106 -4.57 6.40 5.76
N GLY A 107 -4.99 7.66 5.81
CA GLY A 107 -5.60 8.37 4.71
C GLY A 107 -4.71 8.44 3.47
N GLY A 108 -3.48 8.96 3.60
CA GLY A 108 -2.53 9.03 2.49
C GLY A 108 -2.17 7.66 1.91
N LEU A 109 -1.95 6.66 2.77
CA LEU A 109 -1.69 5.29 2.32
C LEU A 109 -2.86 4.68 1.53
N LEU A 110 -4.10 4.99 1.91
CA LEU A 110 -5.28 4.58 1.14
C LEU A 110 -5.39 5.32 -0.20
N LEU A 111 -4.95 6.57 -0.31
CA LEU A 111 -4.90 7.30 -1.59
C LEU A 111 -3.93 6.67 -2.60
N LEU A 112 -2.86 6.00 -2.14
CA LEU A 112 -1.90 5.31 -3.02
C LEU A 112 -2.46 4.05 -3.68
N ILE A 113 -3.45 3.39 -3.07
CA ILE A 113 -3.99 2.10 -3.53
C ILE A 113 -4.48 2.15 -5.00
N PRO A 114 -5.30 3.13 -5.42
CA PRO A 114 -5.72 3.28 -6.82
C PRO A 114 -4.55 3.32 -7.82
N ALA A 115 -3.52 4.12 -7.58
CA ALA A 115 -2.38 4.26 -8.49
C ALA A 115 -1.51 3.01 -8.54
N LEU A 116 -1.42 2.26 -7.43
CA LEU A 116 -0.64 1.03 -7.35
C LEU A 116 -1.33 -0.13 -8.09
N MET A 117 -2.65 -0.26 -7.92
CA MET A 117 -3.39 -1.45 -8.36
C MET A 117 -4.05 -1.29 -9.72
N TRP A 118 -4.78 -0.19 -9.94
CA TRP A 118 -5.69 -0.07 -11.08
C TRP A 118 -4.98 -0.03 -12.45
N PRO A 119 -3.94 0.81 -12.67
CA PRO A 119 -3.25 0.87 -13.96
C PRO A 119 -2.65 -0.47 -14.41
N SER A 120 -2.10 -1.24 -13.47
CA SER A 120 -1.48 -2.54 -13.74
C SER A 120 -2.51 -3.56 -14.22
N GLN A 121 -3.65 -3.65 -13.54
CA GLN A 121 -4.70 -4.60 -13.90
C GLN A 121 -5.39 -4.21 -15.21
N SER A 122 -5.64 -2.91 -15.41
CA SER A 122 -6.20 -2.38 -16.65
C SER A 122 -5.28 -2.64 -17.85
N TYR A 123 -3.99 -2.29 -17.74
CA TYR A 123 -3.02 -2.48 -18.82
C TYR A 123 -2.88 -3.96 -19.22
N HIS A 124 -2.81 -4.88 -18.26
CA HIS A 124 -2.72 -6.32 -18.56
C HIS A 124 -3.98 -6.90 -19.17
N TYR A 125 -5.16 -6.35 -18.85
CA TYR A 125 -6.40 -6.76 -19.49
C TYR A 125 -6.39 -6.34 -20.97
N TRP A 126 -6.09 -5.07 -21.24
CA TRP A 126 -6.07 -4.53 -22.59
C TRP A 126 -4.97 -5.14 -23.45
N ALA A 127 -3.78 -5.38 -22.91
CA ALA A 127 -2.71 -6.06 -23.63
C ALA A 127 -3.09 -7.45 -24.17
N ARG A 128 -4.10 -8.11 -23.58
CA ARG A 128 -4.61 -9.41 -24.02
C ARG A 128 -5.80 -9.31 -24.99
N HIS A 129 -6.38 -8.13 -25.13
CA HIS A 129 -7.58 -7.87 -25.94
C HIS A 129 -7.36 -6.65 -26.86
N THR A 130 -6.11 -6.36 -27.23
CA THR A 130 -5.77 -5.19 -28.03
C THR A 130 -6.41 -5.27 -29.41
N ASP A 131 -6.51 -6.47 -29.98
CA ASP A 131 -7.00 -6.69 -31.34
C ASP A 131 -8.51 -6.47 -31.50
N SER A 132 -9.27 -6.40 -30.40
CA SER A 132 -10.73 -6.22 -30.43
C SER A 132 -11.19 -4.77 -30.31
N HIS A 133 -10.28 -3.78 -30.21
CA HIS A 133 -10.62 -2.38 -29.98
C HIS A 133 -9.82 -1.40 -30.85
N PRO A 134 -10.35 -0.98 -32.02
CA PRO A 134 -9.64 -0.07 -32.93
C PRO A 134 -9.59 1.40 -32.46
N GLU A 135 -10.29 1.75 -31.38
CA GLU A 135 -10.41 3.13 -30.90
C GLU A 135 -9.16 3.64 -30.15
N PHE A 136 -8.34 2.73 -29.62
CA PHE A 136 -7.14 3.07 -28.86
C PHE A 136 -6.03 2.04 -29.07
N GLN A 137 -4.79 2.50 -28.98
CA GLN A 137 -3.61 1.66 -28.95
C GLN A 137 -3.04 1.62 -27.53
N LEU A 138 -2.52 0.46 -27.16
CA LEU A 138 -1.84 0.28 -25.89
C LEU A 138 -0.44 0.92 -25.99
N SER A 139 -0.08 1.75 -25.01
CA SER A 139 1.28 2.29 -24.88
C SER A 139 2.32 1.16 -24.76
N THR A 140 3.56 1.44 -25.17
CA THR A 140 4.64 0.46 -25.03
C THR A 140 4.92 0.14 -23.56
N ALA A 141 5.51 -1.02 -23.27
CA ALA A 141 5.84 -1.40 -21.89
C ALA A 141 6.76 -0.39 -21.16
N LYS A 142 7.62 0.32 -21.92
CA LYS A 142 8.50 1.38 -21.39
C LYS A 142 7.69 2.62 -20.99
N GLU A 143 6.78 3.05 -21.84
CA GLU A 143 5.88 4.18 -21.58
C GLU A 143 4.92 3.89 -20.42
N PHE A 144 4.38 2.68 -20.36
CA PHE A 144 3.53 2.25 -19.26
C PHE A 144 4.27 2.31 -17.90
N LYS A 145 5.53 1.84 -17.85
CA LYS A 145 6.36 1.96 -16.64
C LYS A 145 6.57 3.43 -16.23
N ARG A 146 6.78 4.33 -17.20
CA ARG A 146 6.93 5.77 -16.95
C ARG A 146 5.64 6.37 -16.42
N TYR A 147 4.50 6.11 -17.05
CA TYR A 147 3.18 6.52 -16.58
C TYR A 147 2.93 6.06 -15.15
N ARG A 148 3.23 4.79 -14.84
CA ARG A 148 3.03 4.25 -13.49
C ARG A 148 3.89 4.95 -12.45
N ARG A 149 5.18 5.18 -12.74
CA ARG A 149 6.07 5.95 -11.84
C ARG A 149 5.55 7.36 -11.61
N GLN A 150 5.05 8.01 -12.66
CA GLN A 150 4.50 9.34 -12.57
C GLN A 150 3.20 9.40 -11.77
N SER A 151 2.30 8.43 -11.96
CA SER A 151 1.04 8.33 -11.22
C SER A 151 1.28 8.06 -9.73
N ILE A 152 2.19 7.14 -9.38
CA ILE A 152 2.60 6.90 -7.99
C ILE A 152 3.27 8.14 -7.41
N GLY A 153 4.24 8.73 -8.13
CA GLY A 153 4.93 9.94 -7.70
C GLY A 153 3.97 11.11 -7.47
N SER A 154 2.95 11.26 -8.32
CA SER A 154 1.93 12.30 -8.17
C SER A 154 1.19 12.19 -6.83
N ILE A 155 0.78 10.98 -6.45
CA ILE A 155 0.10 10.77 -5.17
C ILE A 155 1.06 10.98 -3.99
N ILE A 156 2.31 10.52 -4.10
CA ILE A 156 3.33 10.79 -3.08
C ILE A 156 3.55 12.30 -2.91
N PHE A 157 3.63 13.07 -3.99
CA PHE A 157 3.77 14.53 -3.93
C PHE A 157 2.54 15.20 -3.29
N LEU A 158 1.33 14.70 -3.60
CA LEU A 158 0.10 15.18 -2.97
C LEU A 158 0.08 14.89 -1.47
N ASP A 159 0.42 13.66 -1.07
CA ASP A 159 0.50 13.25 0.34
C ASP A 159 1.56 14.06 1.09
N LEU A 160 2.72 14.28 0.47
CA LEU A 160 3.79 15.11 1.04
C LEU A 160 3.32 16.56 1.23
N PHE A 161 2.61 17.11 0.24
CA PHE A 161 2.05 18.46 0.34
C PHE A 161 1.01 18.56 1.47
N ILE A 162 0.10 17.59 1.57
CA ILE A 162 -0.88 17.50 2.66
C ILE A 162 -0.18 17.42 4.01
N LEU A 163 0.84 16.58 4.12
CA LEU A 163 1.62 16.41 5.34
C LEU A 163 2.36 17.69 5.72
N ILE A 164 3.06 18.33 4.78
CA ILE A 164 3.73 19.62 5.02
C ILE A 164 2.72 20.68 5.44
N ALA A 165 1.58 20.79 4.74
CA ALA A 165 0.54 21.74 5.09
C ALA A 165 -0.01 21.49 6.52
N TRP A 166 -0.25 20.23 6.86
CA TRP A 166 -0.71 19.83 8.20
C TRP A 166 0.32 20.17 9.28
N VAL A 167 1.60 19.85 9.04
CA VAL A 167 2.71 20.12 9.98
C VAL A 167 2.95 21.62 10.14
N SER A 168 3.07 22.35 9.03
CA SER A 168 3.23 23.81 9.04
C SER A 168 2.07 24.49 9.75
N ARG A 169 0.85 24.00 9.55
CA ARG A 169 -0.33 24.49 10.26
C ARG A 169 -0.18 24.24 11.76
N ALA A 170 0.05 23.00 12.17
CA ALA A 170 0.21 22.61 13.57
C ALA A 170 1.28 23.45 14.30
N ILE A 171 2.43 23.70 13.65
CA ILE A 171 3.51 24.54 14.19
C ILE A 171 3.08 26.00 14.30
N SER A 172 2.48 26.57 13.24
CA SER A 172 2.13 28.00 13.17
C SER A 172 1.08 28.43 14.20
N THR A 173 0.22 27.51 14.64
CA THR A 173 -0.88 27.80 15.56
C THR A 173 -0.62 27.35 16.99
N SER A 174 0.47 26.63 17.25
CA SER A 174 0.80 26.20 18.61
C SER A 174 1.49 27.31 19.40
N THR A 175 1.00 27.54 20.62
CA THR A 175 1.65 28.40 21.62
C THR A 175 2.88 27.73 22.25
N ALA A 176 3.05 26.41 22.07
CA ALA A 176 4.18 25.62 22.54
C ALA A 176 4.77 24.76 21.38
N PRO A 177 5.62 25.34 20.54
CA PRO A 177 6.16 24.65 19.35
C PRO A 177 7.04 23.43 19.68
N ILE A 178 7.65 23.38 20.88
CA ILE A 178 8.43 22.22 21.35
C ILE A 178 7.52 20.98 21.51
N LEU A 179 6.34 21.15 22.11
CA LEU A 179 5.35 20.05 22.22
C LEU A 179 4.86 19.56 20.86
N VAL A 180 4.79 20.46 19.85
CA VAL A 180 4.45 20.05 18.48
C VAL A 180 5.54 19.18 17.87
N ILE A 181 6.81 19.47 18.11
CA ILE A 181 7.93 18.65 17.64
C ILE A 181 7.91 17.28 18.33
N GLU A 182 7.66 17.23 19.64
CA GLU A 182 7.47 15.97 20.37
C GLU A 182 6.31 15.16 19.79
N TYR A 183 5.18 15.80 19.47
CA TYR A 183 4.08 15.16 18.78
C TYR A 183 4.48 14.67 17.40
N LEU A 184 5.23 15.42 16.59
CA LEU A 184 5.72 14.97 15.28
C LEU A 184 6.62 13.73 15.36
N VAL A 185 7.39 13.59 16.44
CA VAL A 185 8.18 12.38 16.71
C VAL A 185 7.27 11.21 17.06
N ILE A 186 6.30 11.41 17.97
CA ILE A 186 5.30 10.38 18.33
C ILE A 186 4.49 9.95 17.09
N ILE A 187 4.18 10.89 16.20
CA ILE A 187 3.52 10.70 14.90
C ILE A 187 4.33 9.80 13.98
N ALA A 188 5.63 10.08 13.84
CA ALA A 188 6.54 9.26 13.04
C ALA A 188 6.64 7.83 13.60
N ILE A 189 6.61 7.67 14.93
CA ILE A 189 6.66 6.36 15.59
C ILE A 189 5.32 5.62 15.44
N ALA A 190 4.18 6.29 15.59
CA ALA A 190 2.84 5.72 15.39
C ALA A 190 2.55 5.31 13.94
N ALA A 191 3.27 5.91 12.98
CA ALA A 191 3.25 5.50 11.58
C ALA A 191 3.80 4.08 11.37
N ILE A 192 4.73 3.62 12.21
CA ILE A 192 5.45 2.35 12.04
C ILE A 192 4.48 1.15 12.14
N PRO A 193 3.61 1.03 13.16
CA PRO A 193 2.58 -0.02 13.20
C PRO A 193 1.62 -0.02 12.01
N ILE A 194 1.21 1.16 11.53
CA ILE A 194 0.33 1.30 10.36
C ILE A 194 1.04 0.80 9.09
N THR A 195 2.30 1.20 8.93
CA THR A 195 3.15 0.80 7.80
C THR A 195 3.43 -0.71 7.84
N ALA A 196 3.66 -1.28 9.03
CA ALA A 196 3.81 -2.71 9.25
C ALA A 196 2.52 -3.47 8.89
N LEU A 197 1.36 -2.97 9.33
CA LEU A 197 0.06 -3.54 8.98
C LEU A 197 -0.18 -3.53 7.47
N ILE A 198 0.10 -2.40 6.80
CA ILE A 198 -0.08 -2.31 5.34
C ILE A 198 0.89 -3.21 4.61
N THR A 199 2.15 -3.27 5.03
CA THR A 199 3.15 -4.19 4.49
C THR A 199 2.70 -5.64 4.67
N PHE A 200 2.13 -5.98 5.83
CA PHE A 200 1.56 -7.29 6.11
C PHE A 200 0.33 -7.60 5.24
N LEU A 201 -0.61 -6.66 5.11
CA LEU A 201 -1.80 -6.81 4.26
C LEU A 201 -1.43 -6.97 2.79
N ILE A 202 -0.41 -6.25 2.33
CA ILE A 202 0.20 -6.45 1.03
C ILE A 202 0.76 -7.86 0.95
N GLN A 203 1.46 -8.37 1.97
CA GLN A 203 1.93 -9.76 2.09
C GLN A 203 0.82 -10.83 2.06
N PHE A 204 -0.42 -10.51 2.45
CA PHE A 204 -1.50 -11.48 2.56
C PHE A 204 -1.86 -12.15 1.23
N PRO A 205 -2.10 -11.45 0.11
CA PRO A 205 -2.14 -12.06 -1.23
C PRO A 205 -0.92 -12.93 -1.58
N TYR A 206 0.28 -12.61 -1.07
CA TYR A 206 1.53 -13.34 -1.33
C TYR A 206 1.82 -14.48 -0.32
N LEU A 207 1.05 -14.59 0.76
CA LEU A 207 0.95 -15.78 1.61
C LEU A 207 0.11 -16.85 0.91
N TYR A 208 -0.89 -16.43 0.14
CA TYR A 208 -1.90 -17.24 -0.53
C TYR A 208 -1.45 -17.69 -1.93
N GLN A 209 -0.15 -18.00 -2.08
CA GLN A 209 0.58 -18.23 -3.34
C GLN A 209 -0.02 -19.30 -4.27
N THR A 210 -0.88 -18.87 -5.18
CA THR A 210 -1.32 -19.65 -6.35
C THR A 210 -0.91 -18.99 -7.67
N ARG A 211 -0.22 -17.85 -7.68
CA ARG A 211 0.14 -17.16 -8.94
C ARG A 211 1.11 -17.95 -9.82
N TYR A 212 1.87 -18.87 -9.24
CA TYR A 212 2.82 -19.72 -9.97
C TYR A 212 2.22 -21.04 -10.42
N VAL A 213 1.01 -21.40 -9.97
CA VAL A 213 0.43 -22.73 -10.20
C VAL A 213 -0.96 -22.56 -10.81
N THR A 214 -1.14 -23.04 -12.03
CA THR A 214 -2.46 -23.07 -12.70
C THR A 214 -2.98 -24.49 -12.78
N ALA A 215 -4.29 -24.65 -12.63
CA ALA A 215 -4.93 -25.91 -12.93
C ALA A 215 -4.85 -26.20 -14.43
N LYS A 216 -4.65 -27.47 -14.79
CA LYS A 216 -4.71 -27.91 -16.18
C LYS A 216 -6.14 -27.75 -16.74
N PRO A 217 -6.30 -27.58 -18.07
CA PRO A 217 -7.62 -27.47 -18.70
C PRO A 217 -8.52 -28.64 -18.32
N GLY A 218 -9.80 -28.38 -18.01
CA GLY A 218 -10.78 -29.40 -17.61
C GLY A 218 -10.78 -29.76 -16.12
N GLN A 219 -9.88 -29.20 -15.30
CA GLN A 219 -9.85 -29.43 -13.85
C GLN A 219 -10.15 -28.15 -13.07
N SER A 220 -11.40 -28.00 -12.61
CA SER A 220 -11.79 -26.88 -11.74
C SER A 220 -11.38 -27.16 -10.28
N ALA A 221 -10.11 -26.96 -9.96
CA ALA A 221 -9.66 -27.06 -8.57
C ALA A 221 -9.89 -25.73 -7.83
N LYS A 222 -10.60 -25.77 -6.70
CA LYS A 222 -10.77 -24.61 -5.81
C LYS A 222 -9.40 -24.05 -5.42
N PHE A 223 -9.26 -22.73 -5.40
CA PHE A 223 -8.02 -21.99 -5.15
C PHE A 223 -7.12 -22.60 -4.05
N TRP A 224 -7.70 -22.93 -2.90
CA TRP A 224 -6.98 -23.48 -1.74
C TRP A 224 -6.38 -24.87 -1.98
N THR A 225 -7.07 -25.69 -2.77
CA THR A 225 -6.67 -27.08 -3.00
C THR A 225 -5.45 -27.20 -3.91
N LEU A 226 -5.23 -26.26 -4.83
CA LEU A 226 -4.06 -26.26 -5.72
C LEU A 226 -2.76 -25.99 -4.98
N ASN A 227 -2.73 -24.98 -4.11
CA ASN A 227 -1.54 -24.62 -3.33
C ASN A 227 -1.20 -25.72 -2.31
N TYR A 228 -2.22 -26.28 -1.64
CA TYR A 228 -2.02 -27.39 -0.73
C TYR A 228 -1.43 -28.61 -1.45
N ARG A 229 -1.97 -28.97 -2.62
CA ARG A 229 -1.45 -30.07 -3.45
C ARG A 229 -0.03 -29.77 -3.93
N ALA A 230 0.25 -28.56 -4.41
CA ALA A 230 1.60 -28.18 -4.85
C ALA A 230 2.63 -28.31 -3.73
N ASN A 231 2.32 -27.82 -2.51
CA ASN A 231 3.21 -27.95 -1.37
C ASN A 231 3.36 -29.40 -0.91
N ARG A 232 2.28 -30.18 -0.92
CA ARG A 232 2.32 -31.60 -0.55
C ARG A 232 3.23 -32.39 -1.49
N GLU A 233 3.11 -32.19 -2.80
CA GLU A 233 3.95 -32.86 -3.80
C GLU A 233 5.40 -32.36 -3.76
N LEU A 234 5.61 -31.06 -3.53
CA LEU A 234 6.94 -30.49 -3.33
C LEU A 234 7.64 -31.10 -2.11
N LEU A 235 6.92 -31.31 -1.00
CA LEU A 235 7.46 -31.95 0.20
C LEU A 235 7.72 -33.46 0.04
N LYS A 236 6.95 -34.15 -0.80
CA LYS A 236 7.21 -35.56 -1.15
C LYS A 236 8.49 -35.71 -1.97
N GLN A 237 8.71 -34.83 -2.95
CA GLN A 237 9.90 -34.89 -3.81
C GLN A 237 11.15 -34.31 -3.12
N GLN A 238 10.97 -33.32 -2.23
CA GLN A 238 12.08 -32.66 -1.54
C GLN A 238 11.81 -32.53 -0.02
N PRO A 239 12.01 -33.61 0.76
CA PRO A 239 11.68 -33.62 2.20
C PRO A 239 12.53 -32.65 3.02
N LYS A 240 13.74 -32.32 2.57
CA LYS A 240 14.63 -31.32 3.23
C LYS A 240 14.00 -29.93 3.31
N LEU A 241 13.05 -29.62 2.41
CA LEU A 241 12.35 -28.33 2.36
C LEU A 241 11.30 -28.17 3.46
N LYS A 242 10.87 -29.27 4.10
CA LYS A 242 9.89 -29.27 5.19
C LYS A 242 10.28 -28.32 6.31
N LYS A 243 11.56 -28.36 6.73
CA LYS A 243 12.08 -27.49 7.80
C LYS A 243 11.97 -26.01 7.42
N SER A 244 12.43 -25.64 6.23
CA SER A 244 12.37 -24.25 5.76
C SER A 244 10.94 -23.73 5.59
N LEU A 245 10.02 -24.55 5.06
CA LEU A 245 8.62 -24.16 4.88
C LEU A 245 7.92 -23.97 6.23
N LEU A 246 8.19 -24.85 7.20
CA LEU A 246 7.68 -24.76 8.56
C LEU A 246 8.24 -23.52 9.27
N SER A 247 9.55 -23.27 9.19
CA SER A 247 10.19 -22.07 9.75
C SER A 247 9.59 -20.78 9.19
N VAL A 248 9.39 -20.70 7.86
CA VAL A 248 8.78 -19.52 7.23
C VAL A 248 7.33 -19.33 7.67
N THR A 249 6.57 -20.42 7.80
CA THR A 249 5.17 -20.36 8.25
C THR A 249 5.07 -19.91 9.70
N ILE A 250 5.91 -20.47 10.59
CA ILE A 250 5.97 -20.07 12.00
C ILE A 250 6.39 -18.60 12.11
N ALA A 251 7.44 -18.18 11.41
CA ALA A 251 7.90 -16.79 11.44
C ALA A 251 6.80 -15.81 10.96
N ARG A 252 6.02 -16.18 9.93
CA ARG A 252 4.84 -15.41 9.50
C ARG A 252 3.75 -15.33 10.56
N SER A 253 3.47 -16.43 11.26
CA SER A 253 2.51 -16.43 12.37
C SER A 253 2.99 -15.56 13.55
N VAL A 254 4.29 -15.60 13.84
CA VAL A 254 4.91 -14.74 14.86
C VAL A 254 4.78 -13.27 14.46
N ALA A 255 5.08 -12.91 13.20
CA ALA A 255 4.88 -11.56 12.69
C ALA A 255 3.41 -11.10 12.78
N TYR A 256 2.45 -12.01 12.56
CA TYR A 256 1.03 -11.71 12.72
C TYR A 256 0.68 -11.37 14.17
N ILE A 257 1.16 -12.17 15.13
CA ILE A 257 0.95 -11.92 16.57
C ILE A 257 1.54 -10.55 16.94
N PHE A 258 2.77 -10.25 16.53
CA PHE A 258 3.40 -8.96 16.81
C PHE A 258 2.67 -7.78 16.17
N THR A 259 2.11 -7.94 14.96
CA THR A 259 1.28 -6.89 14.32
C THR A 259 0.03 -6.64 15.14
N LEU A 260 -0.67 -7.69 15.58
CA LEU A 260 -1.86 -7.57 16.42
C LEU A 260 -1.53 -6.94 17.77
N MET A 261 -0.40 -7.31 18.38
CA MET A 261 0.06 -6.70 19.64
C MET A 261 0.37 -5.22 19.45
N ALA A 262 1.05 -4.82 18.36
CA ALA A 262 1.32 -3.41 18.07
C ALA A 262 0.02 -2.59 17.97
N ILE A 263 -0.99 -3.10 17.24
CA ILE A 263 -2.28 -2.44 17.09
C ILE A 263 -3.05 -2.42 18.41
N TRP A 264 -3.05 -3.52 19.14
CA TRP A 264 -3.72 -3.64 20.43
C TRP A 264 -3.14 -2.66 21.45
N THR A 265 -1.81 -2.55 21.52
CA THR A 265 -1.11 -1.60 22.40
C THR A 265 -1.49 -0.15 22.08
N LEU A 266 -1.56 0.24 20.80
CA LEU A 266 -2.03 1.58 20.43
C LEU A 266 -3.52 1.77 20.77
N TYR A 267 -4.33 0.74 20.54
CA TYR A 267 -5.77 0.81 20.79
C TYR A 267 -6.08 1.00 22.28
N THR A 268 -5.55 0.16 23.16
CA THR A 268 -5.87 0.16 24.59
C THR A 268 -5.26 1.31 25.37
N ASN A 269 -4.18 1.93 24.88
CA ASN A 269 -3.48 2.98 25.61
C ASN A 269 -3.70 4.38 25.05
N ILE A 270 -4.15 4.50 23.79
CA ILE A 270 -4.24 5.79 23.10
C ILE A 270 -5.61 6.03 22.48
N ILE A 271 -6.16 5.06 21.74
CA ILE A 271 -7.44 5.24 21.03
C ILE A 271 -8.62 5.09 21.99
N ALA A 272 -8.59 4.09 22.86
CA ALA A 272 -9.61 3.79 23.84
C ALA A 272 -8.99 3.45 25.21
N PRO A 273 -8.30 4.41 25.85
CA PRO A 273 -7.72 4.21 27.17
C PRO A 273 -8.80 4.04 28.24
N SER A 274 -8.56 3.15 29.19
CA SER A 274 -9.46 2.91 30.33
C SER A 274 -9.43 4.04 31.37
N PHE A 275 -8.32 4.78 31.48
CA PHE A 275 -8.17 5.86 32.46
C PHE A 275 -7.59 7.13 31.84
N ALA A 276 -6.35 7.08 31.34
CA ALA A 276 -5.67 8.22 30.73
C ALA A 276 -4.85 7.75 29.52
N THR A 277 -4.63 8.65 28.56
CA THR A 277 -3.77 8.37 27.41
C THR A 277 -2.32 8.21 27.85
N ASP A 278 -1.76 7.02 27.64
CA ASP A 278 -0.33 6.76 27.85
C ASP A 278 0.41 6.84 26.52
N SER A 279 1.06 7.98 26.27
CA SER A 279 1.83 8.21 25.05
C SER A 279 3.13 7.39 24.98
N SER A 280 3.64 6.89 26.12
CA SER A 280 4.83 6.03 26.12
C SER A 280 4.57 4.68 25.45
N ALA A 281 3.31 4.24 25.39
CA ALA A 281 2.89 3.01 24.72
C ALA A 281 3.16 2.98 23.20
N VAL A 282 3.45 4.14 22.59
CA VAL A 282 3.86 4.25 21.18
C VAL A 282 5.20 3.54 20.92
N PHE A 283 6.13 3.57 21.89
CA PHE A 283 7.44 2.91 21.77
C PHE A 283 7.34 1.36 21.72
N PRO A 284 6.70 0.65 22.68
CA PRO A 284 6.55 -0.80 22.61
C PRO A 284 5.72 -1.23 21.38
N ALA A 285 4.70 -0.46 20.99
CA ALA A 285 3.95 -0.72 19.77
C ALA A 285 4.83 -0.67 18.51
N ALA A 286 5.72 0.33 18.43
CA ALA A 286 6.69 0.43 17.34
C ALA A 286 7.70 -0.73 17.36
N VAL A 287 8.20 -1.15 18.51
CA VAL A 287 9.10 -2.30 18.62
C VAL A 287 8.44 -3.58 18.06
N PHE A 288 7.19 -3.86 18.42
CA PHE A 288 6.45 -4.99 17.86
C PHE A 288 6.26 -4.89 16.34
N ALA A 289 5.96 -3.68 15.83
CA ALA A 289 5.85 -3.42 14.41
C ALA A 289 7.18 -3.58 13.65
N LEU A 290 8.31 -3.23 14.27
CA LEU A 290 9.64 -3.41 13.69
C LEU A 290 10.04 -4.87 13.59
N ILE A 291 9.82 -5.64 14.66
CA ILE A 291 10.04 -7.09 14.65
C ILE A 291 9.24 -7.72 13.50
N THR A 292 7.98 -7.30 13.35
CA THR A 292 7.13 -7.71 12.23
C THR A 292 7.78 -7.37 10.88
N LEU A 293 8.17 -6.12 10.66
CA LEU A 293 8.77 -5.66 9.40
C LEU A 293 10.04 -6.43 9.05
N ILE A 294 10.95 -6.63 10.02
CA ILE A 294 12.21 -7.38 9.83
C ILE A 294 11.91 -8.81 9.39
N ILE A 295 10.98 -9.49 10.07
CA ILE A 295 10.58 -10.85 9.72
C ILE A 295 9.99 -10.90 8.32
N LEU A 296 9.08 -9.98 8.00
CA LEU A 296 8.39 -9.94 6.71
C LEU A 296 9.33 -9.60 5.55
N GLU A 297 10.28 -8.71 5.75
CA GLU A 297 11.28 -8.33 4.75
C GLU A 297 12.28 -9.46 4.50
N THR A 298 12.78 -10.09 5.57
CA THR A 298 13.68 -11.25 5.47
C THR A 298 13.01 -12.39 4.70
N ILE A 299 11.75 -12.68 5.02
CA ILE A 299 10.97 -13.70 4.31
C ILE A 299 10.69 -13.26 2.87
N GLY A 300 10.32 -12.00 2.65
CA GLY A 300 10.04 -11.42 1.34
C GLY A 300 11.24 -11.53 0.39
N ALA A 301 12.42 -11.13 0.84
CA ALA A 301 13.63 -11.15 0.03
C ALA A 301 14.10 -12.58 -0.31
N LEU A 302 14.03 -13.51 0.65
CA LEU A 302 14.70 -14.81 0.52
C LEU A 302 13.79 -15.95 0.07
N TRP A 303 12.55 -16.02 0.57
CA TRP A 303 11.71 -17.21 0.43
C TRP A 303 11.05 -17.36 -0.96
N PRO A 304 10.46 -16.33 -1.57
CA PRO A 304 9.70 -16.49 -2.81
C PRO A 304 10.54 -16.93 -4.00
N THR A 305 11.76 -16.40 -4.14
CA THR A 305 12.70 -16.80 -5.20
C THR A 305 13.11 -18.25 -5.02
N LYS A 306 13.52 -18.65 -3.80
CA LYS A 306 13.85 -20.04 -3.47
C LYS A 306 12.68 -20.98 -3.76
N ARG A 307 11.48 -20.64 -3.26
CA ARG A 307 10.27 -21.45 -3.48
C ARG A 307 9.91 -21.58 -4.96
N TYR A 308 10.05 -20.53 -5.75
CA TYR A 308 9.79 -20.60 -7.19
C TYR A 308 10.75 -21.56 -7.90
N HIS A 309 12.06 -21.50 -7.60
CA HIS A 309 13.02 -22.45 -8.15
C HIS A 309 12.69 -23.90 -7.79
N TYR A 310 12.27 -24.17 -6.55
CA TYR A 310 11.82 -25.51 -6.16
C TYR A 310 10.53 -25.93 -6.86
N LEU A 311 9.60 -25.00 -7.12
CA LEU A 311 8.40 -25.27 -7.90
C LEU A 311 8.74 -25.63 -9.36
N GLN A 312 9.70 -24.95 -9.99
CA GLN A 312 10.14 -25.28 -11.36
C GLN A 312 10.76 -26.68 -11.48
N GLN A 313 11.35 -27.20 -10.40
CA GLN A 313 11.96 -28.53 -10.37
C GLN A 313 10.93 -29.67 -10.21
N LEU A 314 9.65 -29.38 -9.96
CA LEU A 314 8.63 -30.40 -9.88
C LEU A 314 8.35 -31.01 -11.26
N LYS A 315 8.34 -32.34 -11.30
CA LYS A 315 7.78 -33.09 -12.44
C LYS A 315 6.25 -32.89 -12.44
N THR A 316 5.75 -32.06 -13.34
CA THR A 316 4.33 -31.66 -13.41
C THR A 316 3.48 -32.52 -14.34
N ASP A 317 4.08 -33.49 -15.04
CA ASP A 317 3.44 -34.29 -16.08
C ASP A 317 2.19 -35.04 -15.57
N ALA A 318 2.31 -35.68 -14.40
CA ALA A 318 1.22 -36.41 -13.74
C ALA A 318 0.36 -35.55 -12.78
N LEU A 319 0.69 -34.26 -12.60
CA LEU A 319 0.03 -33.40 -11.61
C LEU A 319 -1.14 -32.63 -12.23
N PRO A 320 -2.18 -32.29 -11.43
CA PRO A 320 -3.37 -31.55 -11.89
C PRO A 320 -3.09 -30.07 -12.18
N PHE A 321 -1.81 -29.66 -12.15
CA PHE A 321 -1.39 -28.29 -12.27
C PHE A 321 -0.08 -28.15 -13.03
N THR A 322 0.13 -26.97 -13.61
CA THR A 322 1.36 -26.56 -14.28
C THR A 322 1.97 -25.36 -13.55
N VAL A 323 3.30 -25.29 -13.56
CA VAL A 323 4.04 -24.15 -13.01
C VAL A 323 4.23 -23.10 -14.11
N HIS A 324 4.02 -21.84 -13.77
CA HIS A 324 4.13 -20.73 -14.72
C HIS A 324 5.56 -20.36 -15.09
N ASP A 325 5.71 -19.88 -16.33
CA ASP A 325 6.94 -19.38 -16.90
C ASP A 325 7.58 -18.21 -16.15
N ASN A 326 8.87 -18.03 -16.41
CA ASN A 326 9.73 -17.05 -15.77
C ASN A 326 9.24 -15.60 -15.91
N GLU A 327 8.48 -15.27 -16.97
CA GLU A 327 7.90 -13.93 -17.15
C GLU A 327 6.88 -13.55 -16.06
N ARG A 328 6.06 -14.50 -15.59
CA ARG A 328 5.18 -14.25 -14.42
C ARG A 328 5.98 -14.08 -13.14
N PHE A 329 7.12 -14.76 -13.04
CA PHE A 329 8.03 -14.60 -11.91
C PHE A 329 8.74 -13.23 -11.91
N LYS A 330 9.14 -12.70 -13.08
CA LYS A 330 9.68 -11.33 -13.20
C LYS A 330 8.66 -10.25 -12.82
N GLN A 331 7.41 -10.40 -13.26
CA GLN A 331 6.30 -9.52 -12.83
C GLN A 331 6.11 -9.58 -11.31
N PHE A 332 6.30 -10.76 -10.73
CA PHE A 332 6.27 -10.96 -9.28
C PHE A 332 7.44 -10.29 -8.55
N HIS A 333 8.67 -10.45 -9.04
CA HIS A 333 9.88 -9.87 -8.43
C HIS A 333 9.80 -8.33 -8.39
N TYR A 334 9.16 -7.74 -9.41
CA TYR A 334 8.89 -6.31 -9.44
C TYR A 334 7.98 -5.84 -8.28
N HIS A 335 6.99 -6.63 -7.84
CA HIS A 335 6.19 -6.26 -6.66
C HIS A 335 6.96 -6.40 -5.34
N LEU A 336 7.87 -7.37 -5.28
CA LEU A 336 8.79 -7.58 -4.15
C LEU A 336 9.73 -6.39 -3.93
N TYR A 337 10.22 -5.79 -5.01
CA TYR A 337 11.04 -4.58 -4.95
C TYR A 337 10.33 -3.42 -4.22
N TYR A 338 9.04 -3.20 -4.51
CA TYR A 338 8.28 -2.14 -3.82
C TYR A 338 8.00 -2.48 -2.36
N LEU A 339 7.88 -3.76 -2.01
CA LEU A 339 7.76 -4.18 -0.62
C LEU A 339 9.03 -3.85 0.17
N ASN A 340 10.21 -4.13 -0.38
CA ASN A 340 11.49 -3.78 0.23
C ASN A 340 11.66 -2.26 0.31
N LEU A 341 11.15 -1.51 -0.67
CA LEU A 341 11.17 -0.05 -0.64
C LEU A 341 10.29 0.51 0.49
N CYS A 342 9.10 -0.05 0.72
CA CYS A 342 8.26 0.31 1.86
C CYS A 342 8.93 -0.01 3.21
N ALA A 343 9.60 -1.16 3.31
CA ALA A 343 10.37 -1.53 4.51
C ALA A 343 11.56 -0.57 4.74
N GLY A 344 12.27 -0.19 3.67
CA GLY A 344 13.33 0.83 3.72
C GLY A 344 12.83 2.21 4.15
N ILE A 345 11.64 2.64 3.70
CA ILE A 345 11.02 3.88 4.18
C ILE A 345 10.71 3.76 5.69
N ALA A 346 10.11 2.66 6.14
CA ALA A 346 9.83 2.45 7.56
C ALA A 346 11.12 2.44 8.40
N TRP A 347 12.21 1.91 7.85
CA TRP A 347 13.54 1.91 8.48
C TRP A 347 14.16 3.30 8.57
N VAL A 348 14.03 4.13 7.53
CA VAL A 348 14.47 5.54 7.58
C VAL A 348 13.63 6.34 8.58
N THR A 349 12.32 6.15 8.60
CA THR A 349 11.42 6.78 9.58
C THR A 349 11.76 6.36 11.00
N LEU A 350 12.16 5.09 11.22
CA LEU A 350 12.67 4.59 12.49
C LEU A 350 13.94 5.31 12.92
N TRP A 351 14.93 5.44 12.03
CA TRP A 351 16.18 6.13 12.35
C TRP A 351 15.94 7.60 12.70
N ILE A 352 15.05 8.27 11.95
CA ILE A 352 14.64 9.65 12.25
C ILE A 352 13.96 9.73 13.61
N ALA A 353 13.11 8.75 13.96
CA ALA A 353 12.44 8.69 15.25
C ALA A 353 13.37 8.37 16.42
N ILE A 354 14.33 7.45 16.26
CA ILE A 354 15.33 7.11 17.27
C ILE A 354 16.25 8.31 17.51
N VAL A 355 16.77 8.91 16.44
CA VAL A 355 17.60 10.13 16.53
C VAL A 355 16.79 11.27 17.14
N GLY A 356 15.55 11.48 16.69
CA GLY A 356 14.64 12.46 17.28
C GLY A 356 14.44 12.21 18.78
N SER A 357 14.23 10.96 19.20
CA SER A 357 14.05 10.64 20.61
C SER A 357 15.31 10.82 21.45
N TYR A 358 16.48 10.51 20.90
CA TYR A 358 17.75 10.63 21.60
C TYR A 358 18.17 12.10 21.80
N TYR A 359 17.82 12.99 20.86
CA TYR A 359 18.18 14.40 20.93
C TYR A 359 17.13 15.30 21.59
N TYR A 360 15.86 14.84 21.71
CA TYR A 360 14.77 15.66 22.28
C TYR A 360 14.15 15.08 23.56
N PHE A 361 14.30 13.78 23.86
CA PHE A 361 13.76 13.14 25.08
C PHE A 361 14.83 12.52 26.00
N GLY A 362 16.10 12.52 25.59
CA GLY A 362 17.26 12.23 26.45
C GLY A 362 17.95 13.52 26.85
#